data_AF-A0A1W9X0R9-F1
#
_entry.id   AF-A0A1W9X0R9-F1
#
_cell.length_a   1.000
_cell.length_b   1.000
_cell.length_c   1.000
_cell.angle_alpha   90.00
_cell.angle_beta   90.00
_cell.angle_gamma   90.00
#
_symmetry.space_group_name_H-M   'P 1'
#
loop_
_entity.id
_entity.type
_entity.pdbx_description
1 polymer ?
#
loop_
_entity_poly.entity_id
_entity_poly.type
_entity_poly.pdbx_seq_one_letter_code
_entity_poly.pdbx_strand_id
1 'polypeptide(L)'
;HFIAYFVLMGWFAQIYHAPRQRLYCMIGFLLLGGLLEVLQGLGETRQADWADALANSIGVLVAWQLTKTRLAYVLTYFEQKWINR
;
A
#
# COMPACT_ATOMS: atom_id res chain seq x y z
N HIS A 1 -8.77 7.81 -1.06
CA HIS A 1 -7.76 7.22 -1.98
C HIS A 1 -6.41 7.01 -1.29
N PHE A 2 -5.70 8.07 -0.90
CA PHE A 2 -4.42 7.99 -0.16
C PHE A 2 -4.41 7.01 1.02
N ILE A 3 -5.31 7.19 2.00
CA ILE A 3 -5.33 6.37 3.23
C ILE A 3 -5.58 4.89 2.92
N ALA A 4 -6.44 4.57 1.93
CA ALA A 4 -6.76 3.19 1.57
C ALA A 4 -5.52 2.46 1.05
N TYR A 5 -4.82 3.04 0.07
CA TYR A 5 -3.60 2.46 -0.48
C TYR A 5 -2.43 2.49 0.49
N PHE A 6 -2.36 3.50 1.36
CA PHE A 6 -1.40 3.57 2.45
C PHE A 6 -1.58 2.41 3.45
N VAL A 7 -2.82 2.17 3.91
CA VAL A 7 -3.13 1.08 4.84
C VAL A 7 -2.93 -0.27 4.17
N LEU A 8 -3.34 -0.42 2.90
CA LEU A 8 -3.20 -1.67 2.16
C LEU A 8 -1.73 -2.05 1.96
N MET A 9 -0.90 -1.13 1.49
CA MET A 9 0.54 -1.35 1.36
C MET A 9 1.20 -1.57 2.72
N GLY A 10 0.81 -0.78 3.74
CA GLY A 10 1.29 -0.91 5.10
C GLY A 10 0.98 -2.28 5.72
N TRP A 11 -0.21 -2.82 5.48
CA TRP A 11 -0.65 -4.13 5.95
C TRP A 11 0.20 -5.25 5.33
N PHE A 12 0.32 -5.26 4.01
CA PHE A 12 1.12 -6.26 3.31
C PHE A 12 2.61 -6.19 3.68
N ALA A 13 3.10 -5.02 4.03
CA ALA A 13 4.46 -4.85 4.52
C ALA A 13 4.72 -5.41 5.92
N GLN A 14 3.70 -5.54 6.77
CA GLN A 14 3.81 -6.24 8.05
C GLN A 14 3.92 -7.75 7.84
N ILE A 15 3.24 -8.29 6.83
CA ILE A 15 3.24 -9.73 6.52
C ILE A 15 4.52 -10.15 5.80
N TYR A 16 4.93 -9.38 4.80
CA TYR A 16 6.12 -9.66 4.01
C TYR A 16 7.34 -8.94 4.55
N HIS A 17 8.28 -9.68 5.14
CA HIS A 17 9.51 -9.13 5.70
C HIS A 17 10.63 -8.99 4.66
N ALA A 18 10.59 -9.74 3.54
CA ALA A 18 11.66 -9.66 2.54
C ALA A 18 11.55 -8.37 1.69
N PRO A 19 12.65 -7.64 1.48
CA PRO A 19 12.63 -6.38 0.73
C PRO A 19 12.17 -6.55 -0.72
N ARG A 20 12.47 -7.69 -1.35
CA ARG A 20 11.99 -8.02 -2.71
C ARG A 20 10.47 -8.16 -2.78
N GLN A 21 9.86 -8.85 -1.80
CA GLN A 21 8.41 -9.04 -1.74
C GLN A 21 7.70 -7.70 -1.55
N ARG A 22 8.24 -6.81 -0.70
CA ARG A 22 7.73 -5.45 -0.52
C ARG A 22 7.79 -4.62 -1.80
N LEU A 23 8.84 -4.80 -2.61
CA LEU A 23 8.95 -4.14 -3.91
C LEU A 23 7.87 -4.64 -4.89
N TYR A 24 7.61 -5.95 -4.93
CA TYR A 24 6.54 -6.51 -5.75
C TYR A 24 5.15 -6.02 -5.31
N CYS A 25 4.88 -5.94 -4.00
CA CYS A 25 3.64 -5.35 -3.49
C CYS A 25 3.49 -3.88 -3.89
N MET A 26 4.57 -3.09 -3.76
CA MET A 26 4.58 -1.67 -4.16
C MET A 26 4.21 -1.52 -5.65
N ILE A 27 4.89 -2.28 -6.53
CA ILE A 27 4.62 -2.24 -7.98
C ILE A 27 3.19 -2.69 -8.26
N GLY A 28 2.73 -3.77 -7.62
CA GLY A 28 1.38 -4.29 -7.78
C GLY A 28 0.30 -3.28 -7.39
N PHE A 29 0.47 -2.54 -6.29
CA PHE A 29 -0.49 -1.53 -5.86
C PHE A 29 -0.47 -0.27 -6.73
N LEU A 30 0.69 0.14 -7.26
CA LEU A 30 0.76 1.23 -8.24
C LEU A 30 0.02 0.85 -9.53
N LEU A 31 0.23 -0.37 -10.03
CA LEU A 31 -0.48 -0.88 -11.21
C LEU A 31 -1.98 -1.00 -10.96
N LEU A 32 -2.39 -1.50 -9.79
CA LEU A 32 -3.80 -1.60 -9.41
C LEU A 32 -4.47 -0.22 -9.38
N GLY A 33 -3.83 0.77 -8.74
CA GLY A 33 -4.34 2.14 -8.69
C GLY A 33 -4.52 2.74 -10.07
N GLY A 34 -3.48 2.67 -10.91
CA GLY A 34 -3.54 3.18 -12.28
C GLY A 34 -4.57 2.45 -13.15
N LEU A 35 -4.70 1.13 -13.01
CA LEU A 35 -5.69 0.35 -13.77
C LEU A 35 -7.12 0.72 -13.36
N LEU A 36 -7.38 0.91 -12.07
CA LEU A 36 -8.70 1.37 -11.60
C LEU A 36 -9.03 2.75 -12.13
N GLU A 37 -8.05 3.66 -12.22
CA GLU A 37 -8.23 4.97 -12.85
C GLU A 37 -8.63 4.87 -14.33
N VAL A 38 -7.93 4.02 -15.09
CA VAL A 38 -8.23 3.78 -16.50
C VAL A 38 -9.62 3.18 -16.67
N LEU A 39 -9.96 2.20 -15.83
CA LEU A 39 -11.29 1.56 -15.84
C LEU A 39 -12.40 2.55 -15.46
N GLN A 40 -12.14 3.47 -14.53
CA GLN A 40 -13.06 4.55 -14.19
C GLN A 40 -13.24 5.51 -15.35
N GLY A 41 -12.16 5.92 -16.02
CA GLY A 41 -12.22 6.79 -17.20
C GLY A 41 -12.91 6.17 -18.43
N LEU A 42 -12.96 4.84 -18.53
CA LEU A 42 -13.73 4.12 -19.54
C LEU A 42 -15.21 3.97 -19.16
N GLY A 43 -15.56 4.17 -17.89
CA GLY A 43 -16.92 4.13 -17.39
C GLY A 43 -17.63 5.47 -17.55
N GLU A 44 -18.87 5.46 -18.03
CA GLU A 44 -19.68 6.68 -18.15
C GLU A 44 -20.12 7.26 -16.79
N THR A 45 -19.91 6.53 -15.70
CA THR A 45 -20.42 6.86 -14.36
C THR A 45 -19.49 7.74 -13.53
N ARG A 46 -18.19 7.85 -13.86
CA ARG A 46 -17.24 8.65 -13.06
C ARG A 46 -16.05 9.11 -13.90
N GLN A 47 -15.78 10.41 -13.96
CA GLN A 47 -14.58 10.94 -14.62
C GLN A 47 -13.32 10.46 -13.87
N ALA A 48 -12.33 9.99 -14.63
CA ALA A 48 -11.00 9.74 -14.09
C ALA A 48 -10.42 11.07 -13.57
N ASP A 49 -10.02 11.09 -12.30
CA ASP A 49 -9.43 12.27 -11.67
C ASP A 49 -7.95 12.03 -11.43
N TRP A 50 -7.09 12.75 -12.16
CA TRP A 50 -5.64 12.63 -11.99
C TRP A 50 -5.18 12.88 -10.54
N ALA A 51 -5.97 13.61 -9.73
CA ALA A 51 -5.71 13.78 -8.31
C ALA A 51 -5.86 12.47 -7.51
N ASP A 52 -6.79 11.59 -7.89
CA ASP A 52 -7.02 10.30 -7.24
C ASP A 52 -5.85 9.34 -7.53
N ALA A 53 -5.37 9.28 -8.79
CA ALA A 53 -4.17 8.52 -9.19
C ALA A 53 -2.92 8.96 -8.41
N LEU A 54 -2.72 10.27 -8.27
CA LEU A 54 -1.63 10.85 -7.50
C LEU A 54 -1.75 10.50 -6.02
N ALA A 55 -2.95 10.63 -5.43
CA ALA A 55 -3.20 10.29 -4.04
C ALA A 55 -2.91 8.81 -3.75
N ASN A 56 -3.33 7.90 -4.64
CA ASN A 56 -3.04 6.47 -4.53
C ASN A 56 -1.53 6.20 -4.58
N SER A 57 -0.84 6.80 -5.55
CA SER A 57 0.61 6.61 -5.74
C SER A 57 1.42 7.13 -4.56
N ILE A 58 1.10 8.32 -4.04
CA ILE A 58 1.73 8.88 -2.85
C ILE A 58 1.45 8.00 -1.62
N GLY A 59 0.23 7.46 -1.49
CA GLY A 59 -0.13 6.53 -0.41
C GLY A 59 0.77 5.29 -0.39
N VAL A 60 0.95 4.66 -1.55
CA VAL A 60 1.84 3.49 -1.71
C VAL A 60 3.29 3.85 -1.41
N LEU A 61 3.80 4.99 -1.92
CA LEU A 61 5.18 5.42 -1.71
C LEU A 61 5.50 5.73 -0.25
N VAL A 62 4.60 6.45 0.45
CA VAL A 62 4.78 6.77 1.88
C VAL A 62 4.73 5.50 2.70
N ALA A 63 3.78 4.59 2.42
CA ALA A 63 3.72 3.30 3.10
C ALA A 63 5.00 2.48 2.87
N TRP A 64 5.48 2.39 1.61
CA TRP A 64 6.74 1.72 1.27
C TRP A 64 7.95 2.32 2.00
N GLN A 65 8.03 3.64 2.08
CA GLN A 65 9.12 4.32 2.81
C GLN A 65 9.09 3.98 4.31
N LEU A 66 7.89 3.90 4.92
CA LEU A 66 7.74 3.47 6.31
C LEU A 66 8.15 2.01 6.52
N THR A 67 8.04 1.16 5.51
CA THR A 67 8.51 -0.24 5.62
C THR A 67 10.03 -0.35 5.80
N LYS A 68 10.79 0.67 5.42
CA LYS A 68 12.24 0.72 5.67
C LYS A 68 12.57 1.04 7.13
N THR A 69 11.58 1.46 7.91
CA THR A 69 11.72 1.77 9.33
C THR A 69 11.24 0.61 10.21
N ARG A 70 11.42 0.75 11.54
CA ARG A 70 10.95 -0.24 12.53
C ARG A 70 9.43 -0.43 12.53
N LEU A 71 8.68 0.48 11.91
CA LEU A 71 7.22 0.38 11.81
C LEU A 71 6.77 -0.88 11.06
N ALA A 72 7.60 -1.44 10.19
CA ALA A 72 7.30 -2.66 9.45
C ALA A 72 7.24 -3.95 10.32
N TYR A 73 7.68 -3.86 11.58
CA TYR A 73 7.76 -4.98 12.52
C TYR A 73 6.81 -4.80 13.72
N VAL A 74 5.90 -3.82 13.66
CA VAL A 74 4.95 -3.55 14.76
C VAL A 74 4.09 -4.77 15.03
N LEU A 75 3.57 -5.44 14.00
CA LEU A 75 2.77 -6.64 14.14
C LEU A 75 3.57 -7.78 14.81
N THR A 76 4.77 -8.06 14.30
CA THR A 76 5.68 -9.07 14.89
C THR A 76 6.04 -8.75 16.34
N TYR A 77 6.21 -7.47 16.67
CA TYR A 77 6.49 -7.03 18.04
C TYR A 77 5.30 -7.30 18.97
N PHE A 78 4.08 -7.01 18.51
CA PHE A 78 2.87 -7.33 19.27
C PHE A 78 2.69 -8.85 19.43
N GLU A 79 2.91 -9.61 18.36
CA GLU A 79 2.83 -11.07 18.37
C GLU A 79 3.82 -11.68 19.37
N GLN A 80 5.10 -11.30 19.31
CA GLN A 80 6.10 -11.77 20.28
C GLN A 80 5.75 -11.39 21.71
N LYS A 81 5.22 -10.19 21.93
CA LYS A 81 4.88 -9.70 23.28
C LYS A 81 3.67 -10.40 23.88
N TRP A 82 2.71 -10.83 23.06
CA TRP A 82 1.49 -11.50 23.51
C TRP A 82 1.61 -13.02 23.57
N ILE A 83 2.38 -13.63 22.66
CA ILE A 83 2.55 -15.10 22.61
C ILE A 83 3.62 -15.60 23.58
N ASN A 84 4.66 -14.81 23.89
CA ASN A 84 5.66 -15.18 24.92
C ASN A 84 5.25 -14.82 26.36
N ARG A 85 3.94 -14.69 26.64
CA ARG A 85 3.39 -14.62 28.00
C ARG A 85 2.54 -15.86 28.26
#